data_AF-A0A9E2N7E5-F1
#
_entry.id   AF-A0A9E2N7E5-F1
#
_cell.length_a   1.000
_cell.length_b   1.000
_cell.length_c   1.000
_cell.angle_alpha   90.00
_cell.angle_beta   90.00
_cell.angle_gamma   90.00
#
_symmetry.space_group_name_H-M   'P 1'
#
loop_
_entity.id
_entity.type
_entity.pdbx_description
1 polymer ?
#
loop_
_entity_poly.entity_id
_entity_poly.type
_entity_poly.pdbx_seq_one_letter_code
_entity_poly.pdbx_strand_id
1 'polypeptide(L)'
;YTTNHPEISMTSILPGYDYWNNSLKAIPVNMYSFAEIMAMALKLENSNNLLDISSVKYVFIPIRDLVNDQDFFVFFGKSRQYYIDQLNKISYLKKIDIGTKEIVVYENKDFRPHIYATAEKETIYKDLRPTIYDVKYKFVNPTEYKVSLKNVKTPFYLNFSESYHPQWNVYLGDFKWYSVLLNKQKAISNKNHFKNDAGLNSYVLDPKSICKQSACVQNKDGSHNINMTLYFAPQSYMYFGGIISLTTLFGVLSYLGYIGFSKLKK
;
A
#
# COMPACT_ATOMS: atom_id res chain seq x y z
N TYR A 1 16.71 -6.02 7.98
CA TYR A 1 15.34 -5.80 7.48
C TYR A 1 15.03 -4.32 7.47
N THR A 2 15.07 -3.69 6.31
CA THR A 2 14.67 -2.30 6.12
C THR A 2 13.36 -2.28 5.32
N THR A 3 12.49 -1.31 5.61
CA THR A 3 11.19 -1.08 4.95
C THR A 3 11.29 -0.71 3.46
N ASN A 4 12.48 -0.83 2.85
CA ASN A 4 12.72 -0.58 1.43
C ASN A 4 12.58 -1.84 0.56
N HIS A 5 12.35 -3.00 1.19
CA HIS A 5 12.08 -4.25 0.48
C HIS A 5 10.61 -4.63 0.72
N PRO A 6 9.70 -4.44 -0.26
CA PRO A 6 8.38 -5.04 -0.18
C PRO A 6 8.54 -6.55 -0.38
N GLU A 7 8.77 -7.27 0.71
CA GLU A 7 8.64 -8.73 0.73
C GLU A 7 7.18 -9.07 0.96
N ILE A 8 6.41 -9.07 -0.12
CA ILE A 8 5.14 -9.77 -0.11
C ILE A 8 5.36 -11.06 -0.87
N SER A 9 5.84 -12.06 -0.14
CA SER A 9 5.82 -13.43 -0.61
C SER A 9 4.39 -13.77 -1.00
N MET A 10 4.16 -14.47 -2.11
CA MET A 10 2.78 -14.77 -2.52
C MET A 10 2.04 -15.63 -1.46
N THR A 11 2.77 -16.33 -0.59
CA THR A 11 2.25 -16.96 0.65
C THR A 11 1.59 -15.98 1.62
N SER A 12 2.11 -14.76 1.77
CA SER A 12 1.49 -13.71 2.60
C SER A 12 0.45 -12.91 1.82
N ILE A 13 0.55 -12.89 0.48
CA ILE A 13 -0.42 -12.20 -0.39
C ILE A 13 -1.76 -12.96 -0.44
N LEU A 14 -1.75 -14.27 -0.72
CA LEU A 14 -2.97 -15.04 -1.00
C LEU A 14 -4.08 -14.87 0.07
N PRO A 15 -3.78 -14.92 1.40
CA PRO A 15 -4.81 -14.71 2.42
C PRO A 15 -5.24 -13.25 2.56
N GLY A 16 -4.38 -12.30 2.18
CA GLY A 16 -4.60 -10.86 2.33
C GLY A 16 -5.55 -10.27 1.29
N TYR A 17 -5.73 -10.95 0.14
CA TYR A 17 -6.64 -10.53 -0.92
C TYR A 17 -7.92 -11.36 -0.89
N ASP A 18 -9.04 -10.70 -0.56
CA ASP A 18 -10.36 -11.33 -0.48
C ASP A 18 -10.70 -12.08 -1.78
N TYR A 19 -10.34 -11.54 -2.95
CA TYR A 19 -10.57 -12.17 -4.25
C TYR A 19 -9.90 -13.53 -4.36
N TRP A 20 -8.57 -13.59 -4.28
CA TRP A 20 -7.83 -14.86 -4.37
C TRP A 20 -8.22 -15.82 -3.26
N ASN A 21 -8.35 -15.35 -2.02
CA ASN A 21 -8.78 -16.19 -0.91
C ASN A 21 -10.14 -16.84 -1.17
N ASN A 22 -11.12 -16.09 -1.70
CA ASN A 22 -12.45 -16.63 -1.97
C ASN A 22 -12.48 -17.53 -3.21
N SER A 23 -11.76 -17.17 -4.28
CA SER A 23 -11.70 -17.98 -5.51
C SER A 23 -10.97 -19.30 -5.30
N LEU A 24 -9.93 -19.33 -4.45
CA LEU A 24 -9.15 -20.53 -4.20
C LEU A 24 -9.80 -21.48 -3.17
N LYS A 25 -10.75 -21.01 -2.34
CA LYS A 25 -11.52 -21.89 -1.41
C LYS A 25 -12.30 -22.99 -2.12
N ALA A 26 -12.69 -22.76 -3.38
CA ALA A 26 -13.39 -23.76 -4.18
C ALA A 26 -12.46 -24.87 -4.69
N ILE A 27 -11.14 -24.71 -4.56
CA ILE A 27 -10.16 -25.68 -5.04
C ILE A 27 -9.90 -26.72 -3.93
N PRO A 28 -10.02 -28.02 -4.21
CA PRO A 28 -9.67 -29.06 -3.25
C PRO A 28 -8.15 -29.06 -2.98
N VAL A 29 -7.75 -28.43 -1.88
CA VAL A 29 -6.35 -28.19 -1.48
C VAL A 29 -5.52 -29.47 -1.32
N ASN A 30 -6.15 -30.63 -1.14
CA ASN A 30 -5.48 -31.93 -1.07
C ASN A 30 -5.06 -32.50 -2.43
N MET A 31 -5.52 -31.91 -3.54
CA MET A 31 -5.20 -32.38 -4.90
C MET A 31 -4.04 -31.62 -5.55
N TYR A 32 -3.63 -30.48 -4.97
CA TYR A 32 -2.65 -29.59 -5.57
C TYR A 32 -1.53 -29.25 -4.58
N SER A 33 -0.30 -29.26 -5.07
CA SER A 33 0.82 -28.66 -4.37
C SER A 33 0.60 -27.16 -4.17
N PHE A 34 1.27 -26.59 -3.17
CA PHE A 34 1.22 -25.15 -2.94
C PHE A 34 1.69 -24.36 -4.16
N ALA A 35 2.73 -24.83 -4.85
CA ALA A 35 3.19 -24.25 -6.11
C ALA A 35 2.11 -24.19 -7.21
N GLU A 36 1.29 -25.24 -7.33
CA GLU A 36 0.18 -25.28 -8.29
C GLU A 36 -0.91 -24.27 -7.93
N ILE A 37 -1.28 -24.17 -6.65
CA ILE A 37 -2.26 -23.18 -6.17
C ILE A 37 -1.80 -21.75 -6.50
N MET A 38 -0.50 -21.46 -6.30
CA MET A 38 0.09 -20.15 -6.56
C MET A 38 0.11 -19.81 -8.05
N ALA A 39 0.45 -20.79 -8.90
CA ALA A 39 0.39 -20.63 -10.35
C ALA A 39 -1.04 -20.48 -10.86
N MET A 40 -2.01 -21.17 -10.23
CA MET A 40 -3.44 -21.04 -10.54
C MET A 40 -3.98 -19.66 -10.15
N ALA A 41 -3.57 -19.12 -9.00
CA ALA A 41 -4.01 -17.81 -8.53
C ALA A 41 -3.77 -16.72 -9.59
N LEU A 42 -2.59 -16.70 -10.22
CA LEU A 42 -2.27 -15.76 -11.29
C LEU A 42 -3.01 -16.02 -12.61
N LYS A 43 -3.65 -17.19 -12.77
CA LYS A 43 -4.42 -17.53 -13.98
C LYS A 43 -5.92 -17.36 -13.80
N LEU A 44 -6.39 -17.06 -12.59
CA LEU A 44 -7.80 -16.76 -12.37
C LEU A 44 -8.20 -15.53 -13.18
N GLU A 45 -9.45 -15.52 -13.60
CA GLU A 45 -10.07 -14.36 -14.24
C GLU A 45 -9.80 -13.09 -13.40
N ASN A 46 -9.57 -11.94 -14.02
CA ASN A 46 -9.31 -10.67 -13.30
C ASN A 46 -8.01 -10.60 -12.47
N SER A 47 -7.17 -11.65 -12.44
CA SER A 47 -5.89 -11.58 -11.71
C SER A 47 -4.94 -10.54 -12.28
N ASN A 48 -5.00 -10.30 -13.59
CA ASN A 48 -4.31 -9.19 -14.25
C ASN A 48 -4.73 -7.85 -13.62
N ASN A 49 -6.04 -7.58 -13.56
CA ASN A 49 -6.57 -6.33 -13.00
C ASN A 49 -6.26 -6.22 -11.51
N LEU A 50 -6.27 -7.33 -10.77
CA LEU A 50 -5.89 -7.36 -9.36
C LEU A 50 -4.42 -6.94 -9.15
N LEU A 51 -3.50 -7.47 -9.97
CA LEU A 51 -2.10 -7.05 -9.94
C LEU A 51 -1.98 -5.57 -10.33
N ASP A 52 -2.76 -5.12 -11.31
CA ASP A 52 -2.74 -3.75 -11.79
C ASP A 52 -3.07 -2.76 -10.67
N ILE A 53 -4.25 -2.90 -10.06
CA ILE A 53 -4.75 -1.99 -9.02
C ILE A 53 -3.98 -2.10 -7.69
N SER A 54 -3.30 -3.22 -7.47
CA SER A 54 -2.40 -3.43 -6.34
C SER A 54 -1.02 -2.80 -6.55
N SER A 55 -0.81 -2.09 -7.66
CA SER A 55 0.48 -1.48 -8.03
C SER A 55 1.62 -2.49 -8.09
N VAL A 56 1.32 -3.75 -8.40
CA VAL A 56 2.33 -4.81 -8.53
C VAL A 56 3.00 -4.67 -9.89
N LYS A 57 4.17 -4.03 -9.91
CA LYS A 57 4.96 -3.84 -11.12
C LYS A 57 5.77 -5.07 -11.52
N TYR A 58 6.31 -5.81 -10.55
CA TYR A 58 7.21 -6.92 -10.81
C TYR A 58 6.80 -8.18 -10.06
N VAL A 59 6.90 -9.31 -10.74
CA VAL A 59 6.85 -10.65 -10.16
C VAL A 59 8.20 -11.30 -10.42
N PHE A 60 8.89 -11.74 -9.37
CA PHE A 60 10.21 -12.35 -9.51
C PHE A 60 10.22 -13.77 -8.98
N ILE A 61 11.06 -14.60 -9.60
CA ILE A 61 11.36 -15.96 -9.14
C ILE A 61 12.78 -15.93 -8.56
N PRO A 62 12.92 -16.14 -7.23
CA PRO A 62 14.23 -16.10 -6.58
C PRO A 62 15.22 -17.11 -7.18
N ILE A 63 16.51 -16.92 -6.90
CA ILE A 63 17.54 -17.90 -7.20
C ILE A 63 17.35 -19.16 -6.37
N ARG A 64 17.89 -20.29 -6.85
CA ARG A 64 17.91 -21.53 -6.07
C ARG A 64 19.15 -21.50 -5.18
N ASP A 65 18.97 -21.52 -3.87
CA ASP A 65 20.08 -21.68 -2.92
C ASP A 65 20.30 -23.17 -2.65
N LEU A 66 21.30 -23.74 -3.33
CA LEU A 66 21.72 -25.13 -3.16
C LEU A 66 22.81 -25.30 -2.09
N VAL A 67 23.45 -24.21 -1.66
CA VAL A 67 24.64 -24.25 -0.83
C VAL A 67 24.27 -24.25 0.65
N ASN A 68 23.19 -23.57 1.02
CA ASN A 68 22.77 -23.42 2.41
C ASN A 68 21.60 -24.34 2.81
N ASP A 69 21.31 -25.41 2.07
CA ASP A 69 20.13 -26.30 2.27
C ASP A 69 18.77 -25.54 2.32
N GLN A 70 18.72 -24.34 1.73
CA GLN A 70 17.54 -23.48 1.67
C GLN A 70 16.92 -23.48 0.27
N ASP A 71 16.81 -24.66 -0.34
CA ASP A 71 16.05 -24.81 -1.58
C ASP A 71 14.56 -24.66 -1.28
N PHE A 72 14.10 -23.41 -1.19
CA PHE A 72 12.73 -23.10 -0.77
C PHE A 72 11.68 -23.72 -1.69
N PHE A 73 12.04 -24.02 -2.94
CA PHE A 73 11.19 -24.67 -3.92
C PHE A 73 10.79 -26.09 -3.48
N VAL A 74 11.64 -26.77 -2.71
CA VAL A 74 11.33 -28.10 -2.14
C VAL A 74 10.12 -28.04 -1.21
N PHE A 75 10.02 -26.99 -0.37
CA PHE A 75 8.89 -26.83 0.54
C PHE A 75 7.56 -26.55 -0.19
N PHE A 76 7.63 -26.03 -1.42
CA PHE A 76 6.45 -25.75 -2.23
C PHE A 76 6.07 -26.86 -3.23
N GLY A 77 6.89 -27.92 -3.31
CA GLY A 77 6.58 -29.16 -4.03
C GLY A 77 6.85 -29.14 -5.53
N LYS A 78 7.47 -28.08 -6.08
CA LYS A 78 7.82 -27.98 -7.51
C LYS A 78 9.17 -27.28 -7.69
N SER A 79 9.86 -27.56 -8.79
CA SER A 79 11.15 -26.95 -9.10
C SER A 79 11.04 -25.47 -9.47
N ARG A 80 12.15 -24.73 -9.38
CA ARG A 80 12.24 -23.34 -9.91
C ARG A 80 11.76 -23.23 -11.36
N GLN A 81 12.13 -24.20 -12.20
CA GLN A 81 11.79 -24.20 -13.61
C GLN A 81 10.27 -24.30 -13.82
N TYR A 82 9.55 -25.03 -12.97
CA TYR A 82 8.09 -25.07 -13.01
C TYR A 82 7.48 -23.67 -12.93
N TYR A 83 7.92 -22.82 -11.99
CA TYR A 83 7.41 -21.45 -11.87
C TYR A 83 7.70 -20.61 -13.11
N ILE A 84 8.92 -20.73 -13.65
CA ILE A 84 9.31 -20.04 -14.89
C ILE A 84 8.38 -20.45 -16.03
N ASP A 85 8.13 -21.75 -16.18
CA ASP A 85 7.27 -22.29 -17.22
C ASP A 85 5.80 -21.88 -17.04
N GLN A 86 5.32 -21.74 -15.81
CA GLN A 86 3.97 -21.25 -15.54
C GLN A 86 3.84 -19.75 -15.84
N LEU A 87 4.79 -18.92 -15.39
CA LEU A 87 4.75 -17.48 -15.64
C LEU A 87 4.96 -17.13 -17.12
N ASN A 88 5.73 -17.92 -17.87
CA ASN A 88 5.88 -17.77 -19.33
C ASN A 88 4.55 -17.92 -20.10
N LYS A 89 3.54 -18.58 -19.50
CA LYS A 89 2.22 -18.79 -20.11
C LYS A 89 1.24 -17.65 -19.80
N ILE A 90 1.63 -16.68 -18.96
CA ILE A 90 0.77 -15.60 -18.51
C ILE A 90 0.97 -14.39 -19.42
N SER A 91 -0.03 -14.06 -20.24
CA SER A 91 0.08 -13.05 -21.30
C SER A 91 0.34 -11.62 -20.79
N TYR A 92 -0.16 -11.28 -19.60
CA TYR A 92 0.00 -9.95 -19.00
C TYR A 92 1.31 -9.77 -18.21
N LEU A 93 2.15 -10.81 -18.12
CA LEU A 93 3.46 -10.77 -17.48
C LEU A 93 4.56 -10.91 -18.53
N LYS A 94 5.37 -9.86 -18.71
CA LYS A 94 6.49 -9.88 -19.66
C LYS A 94 7.80 -10.19 -18.96
N LYS A 95 8.47 -11.29 -19.31
CA LYS A 95 9.83 -11.56 -18.84
C LYS A 95 10.79 -10.44 -19.28
N ILE A 96 11.56 -9.90 -18.34
CA ILE A 96 12.57 -8.85 -18.58
C ILE A 96 13.94 -9.26 -18.05
N ASP A 97 14.99 -8.68 -18.62
CA ASP A 97 16.35 -8.78 -18.09
C ASP A 97 16.68 -7.50 -17.31
N ILE A 98 17.06 -7.67 -16.04
CA ILE A 98 17.46 -6.59 -15.13
C ILE A 98 18.98 -6.55 -14.89
N GLY A 99 19.76 -7.31 -15.65
CA GLY A 99 21.23 -7.36 -15.58
C GLY A 99 21.77 -8.28 -14.48
N THR A 100 20.91 -8.98 -13.72
CA THR A 100 21.34 -9.85 -12.62
C THR A 100 21.65 -11.28 -13.04
N LYS A 101 21.37 -11.68 -14.30
CA LYS A 101 21.53 -13.02 -14.94
C LYS A 101 20.89 -14.22 -14.22
N GLU A 102 20.73 -14.17 -12.90
CA GLU A 102 20.30 -15.26 -12.03
C GLU A 102 18.83 -15.13 -11.61
N ILE A 103 18.36 -13.90 -11.33
CA ILE A 103 16.97 -13.63 -10.94
C ILE A 103 16.12 -13.55 -12.20
N VAL A 104 15.00 -14.28 -12.20
CA VAL A 104 14.01 -14.15 -13.27
C VAL A 104 12.96 -13.14 -12.84
N VAL A 105 12.75 -12.12 -13.66
CA VAL A 105 11.79 -11.04 -13.40
C VAL A 105 10.78 -10.94 -14.52
N TYR A 106 9.51 -10.81 -14.14
CA TYR A 106 8.40 -10.51 -15.01
C TYR A 106 7.86 -9.12 -14.66
N GLU A 107 7.70 -8.28 -15.66
CA GLU A 107 7.07 -6.96 -15.56
C GLU A 107 5.59 -7.08 -15.89
N ASN A 108 4.75 -6.60 -14.97
CA ASN A 108 3.39 -6.17 -15.27
C ASN A 108 3.45 -4.73 -15.79
N LYS A 109 3.14 -4.52 -17.06
CA LYS A 109 3.21 -3.20 -17.70
C LYS A 109 2.01 -2.32 -17.41
N ASP A 110 0.91 -2.92 -16.96
CA ASP A 110 -0.38 -2.27 -16.80
C ASP A 110 -0.66 -1.85 -15.35
N PHE A 111 0.35 -2.02 -14.49
CA PHE A 111 0.30 -1.63 -13.09
C PHE A 111 -0.13 -0.17 -12.90
N ARG A 112 -0.99 0.05 -11.89
CA ARG A 112 -1.41 1.39 -11.48
C ARG A 112 -0.31 2.06 -10.65
N PRO A 113 -0.25 3.40 -10.64
CA PRO A 113 0.50 4.12 -9.64
C PRO A 113 -0.01 3.80 -8.23
N HIS A 114 0.83 3.97 -7.21
CA HIS A 114 0.47 3.65 -5.82
C HIS A 114 -0.73 4.45 -5.30
N ILE A 115 -0.87 5.69 -5.78
CA ILE A 115 -2.04 6.55 -5.54
C ILE A 115 -2.50 7.08 -6.90
N TYR A 116 -3.78 6.91 -7.19
CA TYR A 116 -4.40 7.36 -8.43
C TYR A 116 -5.88 7.67 -8.18
N ALA A 117 -6.56 8.25 -9.16
CA ALA A 117 -7.98 8.55 -9.03
C ALA A 117 -8.76 8.19 -10.29
N THR A 118 -10.00 7.75 -10.11
CA THR A 118 -10.92 7.31 -11.17
C THR A 118 -12.26 8.05 -11.09
N ALA A 119 -12.97 8.16 -12.21
CA ALA A 119 -14.33 8.72 -12.22
C ALA A 119 -15.38 7.75 -11.66
N GLU A 120 -15.15 6.45 -11.84
CA GLU A 120 -15.99 5.36 -11.36
C GLU A 120 -15.35 4.62 -10.18
N LYS A 121 -16.16 3.88 -9.41
CA LYS A 121 -15.69 3.08 -8.28
C LYS A 121 -14.76 1.97 -8.80
N GLU A 122 -13.54 1.91 -8.25
CA GLU A 122 -12.54 0.94 -8.67
C GLU A 122 -12.95 -0.51 -8.40
N THR A 123 -12.61 -1.40 -9.34
CA THR A 123 -12.99 -2.81 -9.30
C THR A 123 -12.02 -3.69 -10.09
N ILE A 124 -11.80 -4.93 -9.63
CA ILE A 124 -11.05 -5.93 -10.40
C ILE A 124 -11.76 -6.39 -11.67
N TYR A 125 -13.09 -6.19 -11.78
CA TYR A 125 -13.88 -6.76 -12.88
C TYR A 125 -13.92 -5.88 -14.14
N LYS A 126 -13.37 -4.67 -14.09
CA LYS A 126 -13.41 -3.70 -15.19
C LYS A 126 -12.16 -2.85 -15.21
N ASP A 127 -11.58 -2.65 -16.39
CA ASP A 127 -10.45 -1.74 -16.57
C ASP A 127 -10.91 -0.27 -16.64
N LEU A 128 -10.56 0.52 -15.62
CA LEU A 128 -10.91 1.94 -15.52
C LEU A 128 -9.82 2.91 -16.00
N ARG A 129 -8.73 2.44 -16.64
CA ARG A 129 -7.64 3.30 -17.19
C ARG A 129 -8.11 4.54 -17.95
N PRO A 130 -9.13 4.48 -18.81
CA PRO A 130 -9.56 5.64 -19.58
C PRO A 130 -10.12 6.79 -18.73
N THR A 131 -10.40 6.54 -17.44
CA THR A 131 -11.06 7.48 -16.52
C THR A 131 -10.12 8.02 -15.44
N ILE A 132 -8.82 7.85 -15.59
CA ILE A 132 -7.84 8.23 -14.57
C ILE A 132 -7.54 9.74 -14.61
N TYR A 133 -7.61 10.39 -13.45
CA TYR A 133 -7.16 11.78 -13.27
C TYR A 133 -5.62 11.85 -13.14
N ASP A 134 -5.01 12.96 -13.56
CA ASP A 134 -3.59 13.23 -13.27
C ASP A 134 -3.41 13.47 -11.76
N VAL A 135 -2.98 12.41 -11.05
CA VAL A 135 -2.68 12.45 -9.62
C VAL A 135 -1.17 12.48 -9.44
N LYS A 136 -0.69 13.54 -8.80
CA LYS A 136 0.70 13.65 -8.37
C LYS A 136 0.78 13.31 -6.89
N TYR A 137 1.69 12.43 -6.52
CA TYR A 137 1.93 12.13 -5.11
C TYR A 137 3.41 12.11 -4.77
N LYS A 138 3.72 12.37 -3.50
CA LYS A 138 5.06 12.29 -2.92
C LYS A 138 5.00 11.43 -1.67
N PHE A 139 5.77 10.35 -1.67
CA PHE A 139 6.06 9.58 -0.47
C PHE A 139 6.87 10.45 0.51
N VAL A 140 6.37 10.61 1.73
CA VAL A 140 7.09 11.30 2.81
C VAL A 140 7.72 10.26 3.74
N ASN A 141 6.92 9.30 4.19
CA ASN A 141 7.31 8.14 4.98
C ASN A 141 6.22 7.06 4.85
N PRO A 142 6.39 5.84 5.41
CA PRO A 142 5.41 4.75 5.27
C PRO A 142 3.98 5.07 5.76
N THR A 143 3.82 6.12 6.58
CA THR A 143 2.55 6.54 7.17
C THR A 143 2.02 7.86 6.60
N GLU A 144 2.71 8.46 5.63
CA GLU A 144 2.37 9.79 5.11
C GLU A 144 2.69 9.95 3.61
N TYR A 145 1.68 10.37 2.86
CA TYR A 145 1.79 10.72 1.45
C TYR A 145 1.16 12.09 1.20
N LYS A 146 1.88 12.95 0.45
CA LYS A 146 1.28 14.18 -0.09
C LYS A 146 0.68 13.89 -1.45
N VAL A 147 -0.54 14.36 -1.69
CA VAL A 147 -1.30 14.11 -2.93
C VAL A 147 -1.80 15.45 -3.48
N SER A 148 -1.69 15.62 -4.79
CA SER A 148 -2.13 16.81 -5.52
C SER A 148 -2.91 16.38 -6.76
N LEU A 149 -4.10 16.95 -6.93
CA LEU A 149 -4.91 16.82 -8.14
C LEU A 149 -5.18 18.20 -8.70
N LYS A 150 -5.24 18.29 -10.03
CA LYS A 150 -5.53 19.53 -10.76
C LYS A 150 -6.81 19.40 -11.57
N ASN A 151 -7.50 20.52 -11.72
CA ASN A 151 -8.65 20.68 -12.61
C ASN A 151 -9.79 19.66 -12.34
N VAL A 152 -10.06 19.33 -11.08
CA VAL A 152 -11.11 18.36 -10.72
C VAL A 152 -12.46 19.06 -10.57
N LYS A 153 -13.47 18.62 -11.33
CA LYS A 153 -14.80 19.28 -11.37
C LYS A 153 -15.93 18.41 -10.82
N THR A 154 -15.82 17.11 -10.98
CA THR A 154 -16.83 16.12 -10.59
C THR A 154 -16.35 15.27 -9.43
N PRO A 155 -17.26 14.61 -8.69
CA PRO A 155 -16.87 13.58 -7.74
C PRO A 155 -15.95 12.53 -8.37
N PHE A 156 -15.02 12.04 -7.58
CA PHE A 156 -14.03 11.05 -8.02
C PHE A 156 -13.70 10.09 -6.89
N TYR A 157 -13.08 8.98 -7.26
CA TYR A 157 -12.56 7.99 -6.33
C TYR A 157 -11.05 8.11 -6.25
N LEU A 158 -10.51 8.39 -5.06
CA LEU A 158 -9.08 8.30 -4.79
C LEU A 158 -8.76 6.88 -4.34
N ASN A 159 -7.91 6.20 -5.07
CA ASN A 159 -7.49 4.83 -4.79
C ASN A 159 -6.06 4.82 -4.28
N PHE A 160 -5.81 3.98 -3.28
CA PHE A 160 -4.54 3.87 -2.59
C PHE A 160 -4.20 2.41 -2.41
N SER A 161 -3.14 1.94 -3.06
CA SER A 161 -2.79 0.52 -3.14
C SER A 161 -2.06 0.01 -1.89
N GLU A 162 -2.55 0.41 -0.72
CA GLU A 162 -2.26 -0.18 0.59
C GLU A 162 -3.48 -0.98 1.05
N SER A 163 -3.26 -2.04 1.82
CA SER A 163 -4.35 -2.81 2.41
C SER A 163 -5.29 -1.92 3.21
N TYR A 164 -6.60 -2.15 3.06
CA TYR A 164 -7.63 -1.33 3.70
C TYR A 164 -7.43 -1.28 5.22
N HIS A 165 -7.42 -0.05 5.75
CA HIS A 165 -7.42 0.16 7.20
C HIS A 165 -8.19 1.43 7.57
N PRO A 166 -9.19 1.39 8.47
CA PRO A 166 -10.09 2.52 8.77
C PRO A 166 -9.43 3.73 9.44
N GLN A 167 -8.10 3.68 9.65
CA GLN A 167 -7.31 4.75 10.24
C GLN A 167 -6.36 5.42 9.25
N TRP A 168 -6.37 4.99 7.98
CA TRP A 168 -5.86 5.80 6.87
C TRP A 168 -6.86 6.91 6.58
N ASN A 169 -6.45 8.14 6.85
CA ASN A 169 -7.29 9.33 6.76
C ASN A 169 -6.76 10.30 5.70
N VAL A 170 -7.68 11.07 5.10
CA VAL A 170 -7.34 12.16 4.19
C VAL A 170 -7.52 13.50 4.89
N TYR A 171 -6.49 14.35 4.85
CA TYR A 171 -6.50 15.71 5.39
C TYR A 171 -6.25 16.72 4.26
N LEU A 172 -7.05 17.77 4.18
CA LEU A 172 -6.86 18.80 3.16
C LEU A 172 -5.76 19.80 3.52
N GLY A 173 -4.96 20.18 2.53
CA GLY A 173 -3.90 21.19 2.66
C GLY A 173 -2.68 20.70 3.44
N ASP A 174 -2.01 21.66 4.08
CA ASP A 174 -0.84 21.39 4.92
C ASP A 174 -1.26 20.57 6.14
N PHE A 175 -0.55 19.46 6.35
CA PHE A 175 -0.81 18.52 7.42
C PHE A 175 0.34 18.45 8.40
N LYS A 176 0.02 18.30 9.68
CA LYS A 176 0.99 18.07 10.75
C LYS A 176 0.45 16.98 11.69
N TRP A 177 1.25 15.95 11.97
CA TRP A 177 0.81 14.78 12.76
C TRP A 177 0.15 15.12 14.10
N TYR A 178 0.62 16.17 14.79
CA TYR A 178 0.08 16.59 16.08
C TYR A 178 -1.31 17.23 15.97
N SER A 179 -1.74 17.66 14.78
CA SER A 179 -3.10 18.19 14.56
C SER A 179 -4.16 17.12 14.78
N VAL A 180 -3.80 15.84 14.58
CA VAL A 180 -4.63 14.67 14.86
C VAL A 180 -4.95 14.56 16.34
N LEU A 181 -3.95 14.69 17.21
CA LEU A 181 -4.12 14.57 18.67
C LEU A 181 -4.90 15.75 19.26
N LEU A 182 -4.68 16.94 18.69
CA LEU A 182 -5.33 18.17 19.15
C LEU A 182 -6.67 18.44 18.46
N ASN A 183 -7.14 17.55 17.58
CA ASN A 183 -8.34 17.74 16.75
C ASN A 183 -8.38 19.09 16.01
N LYS A 184 -7.20 19.63 15.65
CA LYS A 184 -7.08 20.95 15.01
C LYS A 184 -7.38 20.92 13.51
N GLN A 185 -7.32 19.73 12.90
CA GLN A 185 -7.61 19.53 11.48
C GLN A 185 -8.53 18.33 11.34
N LYS A 186 -9.71 18.55 10.74
CA LYS A 186 -10.68 17.48 10.52
C LYS A 186 -10.26 16.66 9.30
N ALA A 187 -10.21 15.34 9.48
CA ALA A 187 -10.12 14.42 8.36
C ALA A 187 -11.41 14.47 7.53
N ILE A 188 -11.32 14.08 6.26
CA ILE A 188 -12.48 13.76 5.46
C ILE A 188 -13.26 12.62 6.14
N SER A 189 -14.58 12.69 6.11
CA SER A 189 -15.46 11.73 6.77
C SER A 189 -15.17 10.28 6.37
N ASN A 190 -15.08 9.38 7.35
CA ASN A 190 -14.94 7.94 7.10
C ASN A 190 -16.12 7.33 6.35
N LYS A 191 -17.27 8.01 6.26
CA LYS A 191 -18.39 7.57 5.38
C LYS A 191 -17.98 7.54 3.90
N ASN A 192 -16.95 8.30 3.54
CA ASN A 192 -16.42 8.37 2.20
C ASN A 192 -15.29 7.37 1.96
N HIS A 193 -14.84 6.63 2.97
CA HIS A 193 -13.74 5.67 2.90
C HIS A 193 -14.28 4.24 2.91
N PHE A 194 -13.79 3.40 2.01
CA PHE A 194 -14.24 2.01 1.91
C PHE A 194 -13.13 1.09 1.39
N LYS A 195 -13.32 -0.21 1.66
CA LYS A 195 -12.53 -1.31 1.10
C LYS A 195 -13.05 -1.64 -0.30
N ASN A 196 -12.19 -1.62 -1.32
CA ASN A 196 -12.57 -2.10 -2.67
C ASN A 196 -12.53 -3.65 -2.73
N ASP A 197 -12.89 -4.23 -3.88
CA ASP A 197 -12.92 -5.70 -4.08
C ASP A 197 -11.52 -6.35 -4.08
N ALA A 198 -10.47 -5.56 -4.30
CA ALA A 198 -9.08 -5.94 -4.10
C ALA A 198 -8.63 -5.87 -2.64
N GLY A 199 -9.48 -5.38 -1.74
CA GLY A 199 -9.14 -5.19 -0.34
C GLY A 199 -8.26 -4.00 -0.01
N LEU A 200 -8.17 -3.02 -0.92
CA LEU A 200 -7.35 -1.82 -0.80
C LEU A 200 -8.19 -0.60 -0.36
N ASN A 201 -7.52 0.49 -0.01
CA ASN A 201 -8.17 1.73 0.40
C ASN A 201 -8.72 2.53 -0.80
N SER A 202 -9.99 2.93 -0.73
CA SER A 202 -10.62 3.83 -1.69
C SER A 202 -11.45 4.91 -0.98
N TYR A 203 -11.45 6.14 -1.53
CA TYR A 203 -12.19 7.27 -1.00
C TYR A 203 -13.06 7.92 -2.07
N VAL A 204 -14.34 8.20 -1.80
CA VAL A 204 -15.19 9.01 -2.68
C VAL A 204 -15.15 10.48 -2.27
N LEU A 205 -14.68 11.34 -3.15
CA LEU A 205 -14.43 12.75 -2.87
C LEU A 205 -15.23 13.62 -3.82
N ASP A 206 -16.09 14.49 -3.28
CA ASP A 206 -16.77 15.54 -4.04
C ASP A 206 -16.06 16.88 -3.82
N PRO A 207 -15.38 17.45 -4.85
CA PRO A 207 -14.73 18.75 -4.77
C PRO A 207 -15.62 19.84 -4.16
N LYS A 208 -16.91 19.89 -4.51
CA LYS A 208 -17.84 20.93 -4.00
C LYS A 208 -18.07 20.83 -2.49
N SER A 209 -17.97 19.63 -1.93
CA SER A 209 -18.18 19.39 -0.50
C SER A 209 -16.91 19.66 0.30
N ILE A 210 -15.75 19.22 -0.20
CA ILE A 210 -14.48 19.25 0.53
C ILE A 210 -13.76 20.61 0.38
N CYS A 211 -13.94 21.30 -0.75
CA CYS A 211 -13.30 22.59 -1.02
C CYS A 211 -14.01 23.81 -0.41
N LYS A 212 -15.02 23.60 0.45
CA LYS A 212 -15.57 24.68 1.29
C LYS A 212 -14.57 25.16 2.35
N GLN A 213 -13.59 24.33 2.67
CA GLN A 213 -12.47 24.67 3.53
C GLN A 213 -11.32 25.22 2.67
N SER A 214 -10.59 26.22 3.18
CA SER A 214 -9.62 27.08 2.48
C SER A 214 -8.39 26.40 1.86
N ALA A 215 -8.40 25.08 1.67
CA ALA A 215 -7.28 24.28 1.18
C ALA A 215 -7.32 23.98 -0.32
N CYS A 216 -8.38 24.37 -1.02
CA CYS A 216 -8.51 24.20 -2.47
C CYS A 216 -8.37 25.53 -3.21
N VAL A 217 -7.85 25.48 -4.43
CA VAL A 217 -7.83 26.62 -5.35
C VAL A 217 -8.86 26.38 -6.44
N GLN A 218 -9.90 27.22 -6.51
CA GLN A 218 -10.90 27.16 -7.58
C GLN A 218 -10.37 27.86 -8.84
N ASN A 219 -10.46 27.18 -9.96
CA ASN A 219 -10.09 27.68 -11.28
C ASN A 219 -11.26 28.43 -11.93
N LYS A 220 -10.97 29.25 -12.95
CA LYS A 220 -11.98 30.06 -13.67
C LYS A 220 -13.10 29.25 -14.33
N ASP A 221 -12.83 27.99 -14.68
CA ASP A 221 -13.77 27.04 -15.31
C ASP A 221 -14.66 26.29 -14.30
N GLY A 222 -14.51 26.60 -13.01
CA GLY A 222 -15.21 25.97 -11.89
C GLY A 222 -14.59 24.65 -11.40
N SER A 223 -13.45 24.23 -11.97
CA SER A 223 -12.69 23.09 -11.46
C SER A 223 -11.84 23.48 -10.24
N HIS A 224 -11.35 22.50 -9.49
CA HIS A 224 -10.56 22.71 -8.27
C HIS A 224 -9.19 22.04 -8.37
N ASN A 225 -8.17 22.74 -7.89
CA ASN A 225 -6.88 22.15 -7.57
C ASN A 225 -6.88 21.81 -6.07
N ILE A 226 -6.58 20.55 -5.76
CA ILE A 226 -6.76 19.97 -4.43
C ILE A 226 -5.41 19.44 -3.97
N ASN A 227 -4.92 19.97 -2.86
CA ASN A 227 -3.78 19.40 -2.14
C ASN A 227 -4.28 18.72 -0.88
N MET A 228 -3.80 17.52 -0.63
CA MET A 228 -4.18 16.74 0.54
C MET A 228 -3.03 15.84 1.02
N THR A 229 -3.19 15.32 2.22
CA THR A 229 -2.28 14.37 2.84
C THR A 229 -3.05 13.12 3.21
N LEU A 230 -2.61 11.95 2.71
CA LEU A 230 -3.00 10.64 3.22
C LEU A 230 -2.10 10.33 4.42
N TYR A 231 -2.70 10.06 5.57
CA TYR A 231 -1.95 9.84 6.81
C TYR A 231 -2.55 8.73 7.67
N PHE A 232 -1.69 7.87 8.22
CA PHE A 232 -2.07 6.80 9.13
C PHE A 232 -2.15 7.31 10.58
N ALA A 233 -3.35 7.60 11.07
CA ALA A 233 -3.57 8.26 12.35
C ALA A 233 -2.89 7.61 13.59
N PRO A 234 -2.76 6.27 13.69
CA PRO A 234 -2.06 5.62 14.81
C PRO A 234 -0.64 6.10 15.00
N GLN A 235 0.02 6.51 13.92
CA GLN A 235 1.38 7.01 13.98
C GLN A 235 1.52 8.23 14.89
N SER A 236 0.49 9.09 14.99
CA SER A 236 0.51 10.24 15.90
C SER A 236 0.56 9.83 17.37
N TYR A 237 -0.12 8.75 17.74
CA TYR A 237 -0.10 8.22 19.12
C TYR A 237 1.25 7.59 19.45
N MET A 238 1.86 6.89 18.47
CA MET A 238 3.21 6.34 18.61
C MET A 238 4.24 7.44 18.84
N TYR A 239 4.20 8.53 18.05
CA TYR A 239 5.08 9.69 18.26
C TYR A 239 4.88 10.32 19.64
N PHE A 240 3.63 10.50 20.07
CA PHE A 240 3.34 11.09 21.38
C PHE A 240 3.80 10.19 22.54
N GLY A 241 3.54 8.88 22.47
CA GLY A 241 4.02 7.92 23.46
C GLY A 241 5.55 7.87 23.54
N GLY A 242 6.24 7.98 22.40
CA GLY A 242 7.69 8.09 22.35
C GLY A 242 8.22 9.32 23.09
N ILE A 243 7.58 10.49 22.90
CA ILE A 243 7.94 11.72 23.61
C ILE A 243 7.78 11.55 25.13
N ILE A 244 6.63 11.01 25.58
CA ILE A 244 6.39 10.76 27.01
C ILE A 244 7.45 9.80 27.58
N SER A 245 7.76 8.72 26.86
CA SER A 245 8.73 7.72 27.31
C SER A 245 10.13 8.32 27.44
N LEU A 246 10.57 9.10 26.45
CA LEU A 246 11.87 9.76 26.48
C LEU A 246 11.97 10.80 27.58
N THR A 247 10.96 11.66 27.73
CA THR A 247 10.93 12.68 28.81
C THR A 247 10.96 12.04 30.20
N THR A 248 10.24 10.93 30.39
CA THR A 248 10.24 10.17 31.65
C THR A 248 11.62 9.56 31.91
N LEU A 249 12.23 8.93 30.91
CA LEU A 249 13.57 8.36 31.02
C LEU A 249 14.60 9.42 31.41
N PHE A 250 14.61 10.57 30.74
CA PHE A 250 15.52 11.67 31.07
C PHE A 250 15.25 12.25 32.46
N GLY A 251 13.98 12.33 32.89
CA GLY A 251 13.62 12.74 34.24
C GLY A 251 14.20 11.80 35.31
N VAL A 252 14.07 10.49 35.11
CA VAL A 252 14.62 9.47 36.00
C VAL A 252 16.14 9.51 36.03
N LEU A 253 16.79 9.57 34.86
CA LEU A 253 18.26 9.65 34.78
C LEU A 253 18.80 10.92 35.44
N SER A 254 18.13 12.06 35.27
CA SER A 254 18.51 13.33 35.89
C SER A 254 18.38 13.26 37.42
N TYR A 255 17.30 12.67 37.92
CA TYR A 255 17.08 12.47 39.35
C TYR A 255 18.12 11.54 39.98
N LEU A 256 18.40 10.40 39.34
CA LEU A 256 19.44 9.47 39.79
C LEU A 256 20.84 10.09 39.75
N GLY A 257 21.15 10.84 38.68
CA GLY A 257 22.40 11.58 38.55
C GLY A 257 22.57 12.62 39.66
N TYR A 258 21.51 13.36 39.99
CA TYR A 258 21.50 14.32 41.10
C TYR A 258 21.76 13.64 42.45
N ILE A 259 21.08 12.52 42.74
CA ILE A 259 21.30 11.75 43.97
C ILE A 259 22.73 11.22 44.02
N GLY A 260 23.24 10.62 42.95
CA GLY A 260 24.59 10.09 42.87
C GLY A 260 25.64 11.17 43.14
N PHE A 261 25.50 12.33 42.51
CA PHE A 261 26.41 13.46 42.71
C PHE A 261 26.33 14.06 44.12
N SER A 262 25.13 14.18 44.69
CA SER A 262 24.96 14.68 46.06
C SER A 262 25.58 13.75 47.12
N LYS A 263 25.60 12.44 46.88
CA LYS A 263 26.29 11.47 47.74
C LYS A 263 27.81 11.53 47.61
N LEU A 264 28.35 11.80 46.43
CA LEU A 264 29.81 11.95 46.21
C LEU A 264 30.40 13.21 46.85
N LYS A 265 29.57 14.21 47.17
CA LYS A 265 29.99 15.46 47.83
C LYS A 265 29.97 15.40 49.36
N LYS A 266 29.44 14.33 49.96
CA LYS A 266 29.50 14.08 51.42
C LYS A 266 30.62 13.11 51.72
#